data_AF-A0A0G1ZVM4-F1
#
_entry.id   AF-A0A0G1ZVM4-F1
#
_cell.length_a   1.000
_cell.length_b   1.000
_cell.length_c   1.000
_cell.angle_alpha   90.00
_cell.angle_beta   90.00
_cell.angle_gamma   90.00
#
_symmetry.space_group_name_H-M   'P 1'
#
loop_
_entity.id
_entity.type
_entity.pdbx_description
1 polymer ?
#
loop_
_entity_poly.entity_id
_entity_poly.type
_entity_poly.pdbx_seq_one_letter_code
_entity_poly.pdbx_strand_id
1 'polypeptide(L)'
;MSIVLIFTFALVALVGGLAIFAMVKLFALSMLAEPRSVHAQEVHEPPSAGELFSVGVCALAILFLGLYAPTVLTLIGGGDMTASPLELSIGSATIQPSLILWLLLGCVFLAWIGRRLTSRVEHEREYHGWDCGQPIDASMEYTATAFSAPIRFFFRLMLRIKKRVETQPLVASNPWIVSHTSTINLRSIWMDFGYVPAGRFLLGVADQVKKIQNGN
;
A
#
# COMPACT_ATOMS: atom_id res chain seq x y z
N MET A 1 8.26 26.19 19.87
CA MET A 1 7.90 25.98 18.44
C MET A 1 8.44 24.66 17.88
N SER A 2 9.59 24.17 18.34
CA SER A 2 10.25 22.97 17.77
C SER A 2 9.54 21.63 18.01
N ILE A 3 8.92 21.41 19.18
CA ILE A 3 8.29 20.11 19.53
C ILE A 3 7.11 19.80 18.61
N VAL A 4 6.21 20.77 18.39
CA VAL A 4 5.04 20.58 17.51
C VAL A 4 5.47 20.22 16.09
N LEU A 5 6.46 20.93 15.55
CA LEU A 5 6.98 20.69 14.21
C LEU A 5 7.65 19.31 14.07
N ILE A 6 8.38 18.85 15.10
CA ILE A 6 8.93 17.49 15.13
C ILE A 6 7.81 16.44 15.11
N PHE A 7 6.76 16.62 15.94
CA PHE A 7 5.62 15.69 15.95
C PHE A 7 4.87 15.68 14.61
N THR A 8 4.68 16.83 13.99
CA THR A 8 4.04 16.93 12.67
C THR A 8 4.84 16.17 11.63
N PHE A 9 6.16 16.38 11.54
CA PHE A 9 7.00 15.66 10.59
C PHE A 9 7.04 14.15 10.87
N ALA A 10 7.10 13.74 12.13
CA ALA A 10 7.05 12.33 12.51
C ALA A 10 5.72 11.68 12.08
N LEU A 11 4.59 12.36 12.27
CA LEU A 11 3.28 11.88 11.84
C LEU A 11 3.15 11.82 10.32
N VAL A 12 3.60 12.85 9.59
CA VAL A 12 3.59 12.86 8.12
C VAL A 12 4.49 11.74 7.57
N ALA A 13 5.68 11.55 8.13
CA ALA A 13 6.58 10.47 7.74
C ALA A 13 5.96 9.09 8.03
N LEU A 14 5.31 8.92 9.18
CA LEU A 14 4.63 7.68 9.54
C LEU A 14 3.48 7.36 8.55
N VAL A 15 2.64 8.34 8.23
CA VAL A 15 1.54 8.18 7.28
C VAL A 15 2.07 7.88 5.88
N GLY A 16 3.11 8.61 5.42
CA GLY A 16 3.76 8.35 4.14
C GLY A 16 4.34 6.94 4.07
N GLY A 17 5.03 6.48 5.11
CA GLY A 17 5.56 5.12 5.19
C GLY A 17 4.46 4.05 5.15
N LEU A 18 3.35 4.26 5.87
CA LEU A 18 2.20 3.35 5.83
C LEU A 18 1.51 3.34 4.47
N ALA A 19 1.44 4.47 3.78
CA ALA A 19 0.89 4.56 2.43
C ALA A 19 1.75 3.79 1.42
N ILE A 20 3.08 3.95 1.47
CA ILE A 20 4.02 3.18 0.65
C ILE A 20 3.86 1.69 0.93
N PHE A 21 3.82 1.30 2.21
CA PHE A 21 3.62 -0.10 2.61
C PHE A 21 2.31 -0.68 2.05
N ALA A 22 1.21 0.07 2.11
CA ALA A 22 -0.07 -0.35 1.57
C ALA A 22 -0.01 -0.51 0.04
N MET A 23 0.65 0.41 -0.67
CA MET A 23 0.80 0.33 -2.12
C MET A 23 1.66 -0.86 -2.55
N VAL A 24 2.78 -1.10 -1.86
CA VAL A 24 3.63 -2.28 -2.08
C VAL A 24 2.85 -3.57 -1.85
N LYS A 25 2.07 -3.64 -0.77
CA LYS A 25 1.20 -4.80 -0.48
C LYS A 25 0.17 -5.03 -1.58
N LEU A 26 -0.48 -3.97 -2.07
CA LEU A 26 -1.48 -4.08 -3.12
C LEU A 26 -0.83 -4.58 -4.42
N PHE A 27 0.23 -3.91 -4.87
CA PHE A 27 0.93 -4.25 -6.10
C PHE A 27 1.50 -5.67 -6.07
N ALA A 28 2.22 -6.04 -5.01
CA ALA A 28 2.83 -7.37 -4.90
C ALA A 28 1.79 -8.49 -4.99
N LEU A 29 0.61 -8.31 -4.38
CA LEU A 29 -0.37 -9.38 -4.27
C LEU A 29 -1.41 -9.41 -5.38
N SER A 30 -1.54 -8.34 -6.14
CA SER A 30 -2.38 -8.33 -7.34
C SER A 30 -1.59 -8.65 -8.61
N MET A 31 -0.34 -8.20 -8.71
CA MET A 31 0.44 -8.26 -9.96
C MET A 31 1.56 -9.30 -9.93
N LEU A 32 2.13 -9.63 -8.77
CA LEU A 32 3.27 -10.57 -8.66
C LEU A 32 2.89 -11.92 -8.05
N ALA A 33 1.72 -12.02 -7.41
CA ALA A 33 1.27 -13.23 -6.74
C ALA A 33 0.68 -14.26 -7.70
N GLU A 34 0.80 -15.53 -7.33
CA GLU A 34 0.28 -16.66 -8.08
C GLU A 34 -1.26 -16.68 -8.02
N PRO A 35 -1.97 -16.97 -9.14
CA PRO A 35 -3.42 -17.07 -9.16
C PRO A 35 -3.90 -18.17 -8.19
N ARG A 36 -4.79 -17.81 -7.26
CA ARG A 36 -5.33 -18.72 -6.24
C ARG A 36 -6.63 -19.43 -6.64
N SER A 37 -7.15 -19.14 -7.83
CA SER A 37 -8.38 -19.74 -8.36
C SER A 37 -8.26 -19.95 -9.86
N VAL A 38 -8.95 -20.97 -10.36
CA VAL A 38 -9.01 -21.28 -11.80
C VAL A 38 -9.49 -20.07 -12.60
N HIS A 39 -10.51 -19.37 -12.09
CA HIS A 39 -11.02 -18.16 -12.73
C HIS A 39 -9.95 -17.05 -12.85
N ALA A 40 -9.14 -16.84 -11.81
CA ALA A 40 -8.07 -15.84 -11.86
C ALA A 40 -6.93 -16.22 -12.83
N GLN A 41 -6.76 -17.52 -13.09
CA GLN A 41 -5.75 -18.03 -14.03
C GLN A 41 -6.21 -17.90 -15.49
N GLU A 42 -7.51 -18.05 -15.74
CA GLU A 42 -8.09 -18.04 -17.10
C GLU A 42 -8.47 -16.65 -17.60
N VAL A 43 -8.57 -15.64 -16.71
CA VAL A 43 -8.95 -14.28 -17.09
C VAL A 43 -7.78 -13.60 -17.80
N HIS A 44 -7.93 -13.45 -19.11
CA HIS A 44 -7.06 -12.65 -19.98
C HIS A 44 -7.91 -11.58 -20.68
N GLU A 45 -8.28 -10.52 -19.95
CA GLU A 45 -8.94 -9.36 -20.53
C GLU A 45 -7.89 -8.35 -20.99
N PRO A 46 -7.68 -8.14 -22.31
CA PRO A 46 -6.82 -7.07 -22.77
C PRO A 46 -7.47 -5.73 -22.38
N PRO A 47 -6.71 -4.78 -21.82
CA PRO A 47 -7.26 -3.49 -21.42
C PRO A 47 -7.85 -2.80 -22.64
N SER A 48 -9.06 -2.27 -22.50
CA SER A 48 -9.68 -1.47 -23.55
C SER A 48 -8.84 -0.21 -23.81
N ALA A 49 -8.89 0.31 -25.03
CA ALA A 49 -8.17 1.54 -25.37
C ALA A 49 -8.58 2.72 -24.46
N GLY A 50 -9.84 2.76 -24.00
CA GLY A 50 -10.33 3.77 -23.06
C GLY A 50 -9.73 3.65 -21.67
N GLU A 51 -9.58 2.44 -21.13
CA GLU A 51 -8.93 2.20 -19.84
C GLU A 51 -7.45 2.57 -19.89
N LEU A 52 -6.74 2.13 -20.93
CA LEU A 52 -5.32 2.44 -21.11
C LEU A 52 -5.10 3.95 -21.25
N PHE A 53 -5.99 4.65 -21.96
CA PHE A 53 -5.96 6.10 -22.07
C PHE A 53 -6.17 6.77 -20.71
N SER A 54 -7.17 6.34 -19.93
CA SER A 54 -7.45 6.92 -18.62
C SER A 54 -6.26 6.76 -17.65
N VAL A 55 -5.67 5.56 -17.59
CA VAL A 55 -4.49 5.29 -16.76
C VAL A 55 -3.28 6.07 -17.27
N GLY A 56 -3.09 6.15 -18.58
CA GLY A 56 -2.01 6.90 -19.21
C GLY A 56 -2.08 8.39 -18.91
N VAL A 57 -3.27 9.00 -18.99
CA VAL A 57 -3.47 10.42 -18.64
C VAL A 57 -3.17 10.67 -17.16
N CYS A 58 -3.66 9.81 -16.26
CA CYS A 58 -3.36 9.93 -14.83
C CYS A 58 -1.86 9.77 -14.53
N ALA A 59 -1.20 8.79 -15.16
CA ALA A 59 0.23 8.55 -14.99
C ALA A 59 1.07 9.74 -15.49
N LEU A 60 0.75 10.26 -16.68
CA LEU A 60 1.40 11.46 -17.21
C LEU A 60 1.16 12.66 -16.30
N ALA A 61 -0.07 12.89 -15.83
CA ALA A 61 -0.38 13.99 -14.92
C ALA A 61 0.47 13.93 -13.64
N ILE A 62 0.63 12.74 -13.04
CA ILE A 62 1.49 12.55 -11.85
C ILE A 62 2.94 12.88 -12.16
N LEU A 63 3.47 12.39 -13.29
CA LEU A 63 4.85 12.68 -13.71
C LEU A 63 5.07 14.18 -13.97
N PHE A 64 4.16 14.84 -14.67
CA PHE A 64 4.22 16.27 -14.94
C PHE A 64 4.15 17.09 -13.64
N LEU A 65 3.19 16.79 -12.76
CA LEU A 65 3.05 17.49 -11.48
C LEU A 65 4.28 17.30 -10.57
N GLY A 66 4.88 16.11 -10.57
CA GLY A 66 6.11 15.85 -9.81
C GLY A 66 7.33 16.55 -10.40
N LEU A 67 7.50 16.51 -11.72
CA LEU A 67 8.66 17.09 -12.41
C LEU A 67 8.65 18.62 -12.36
N TYR A 68 7.48 19.22 -12.53
CA TYR A 68 7.28 20.68 -12.53
C TYR A 68 6.72 21.18 -11.19
N ALA A 69 6.92 20.43 -10.10
CA ALA A 69 6.41 20.79 -8.78
C ALA A 69 6.75 22.25 -8.37
N PRO A 70 7.97 22.80 -8.59
CA PRO A 70 8.25 24.19 -8.25
C PRO A 70 7.38 25.18 -9.05
N THR A 71 7.20 24.95 -10.36
CA THR A 71 6.33 25.78 -11.20
C THR A 71 4.84 25.68 -10.79
N VAL A 72 4.38 24.48 -10.43
CA VAL A 72 3.02 24.30 -9.91
C VAL A 72 2.85 25.05 -8.59
N LEU A 73 3.88 25.02 -7.73
CA LEU A 73 3.85 25.68 -6.44
C LEU A 73 3.81 27.21 -6.56
N THR A 74 4.54 27.80 -7.53
CA THR A 74 4.45 29.25 -7.79
C THR A 74 3.05 29.65 -8.26
N LEU A 75 2.41 28.85 -9.12
CA LEU A 75 1.06 29.10 -9.63
C LEU A 75 -0.02 29.13 -8.54
N ILE A 76 0.13 28.30 -7.49
CA ILE A 76 -0.82 28.24 -6.37
C ILE A 76 -0.45 29.16 -5.20
N GLY A 77 0.52 30.05 -5.37
CA GLY A 77 0.89 31.06 -4.38
C GLY A 77 1.99 30.65 -3.39
N GLY A 78 2.71 29.55 -3.63
CA GLY A 78 3.83 29.07 -2.80
C GLY A 78 5.22 29.44 -3.33
N GLY A 79 5.34 30.57 -4.03
CA GLY A 79 6.59 31.02 -4.66
C GLY A 79 7.77 31.21 -3.69
N ASP A 80 7.48 31.51 -2.43
CA ASP A 80 8.49 31.68 -1.37
C ASP A 80 9.33 30.41 -1.11
N MET A 81 8.83 29.25 -1.52
CA MET A 81 9.51 27.95 -1.39
C MET A 81 10.27 27.56 -2.67
N THR A 82 10.39 28.46 -3.64
CA THR A 82 11.07 28.20 -4.92
C THR A 82 12.28 29.11 -5.05
N ALA A 83 13.45 28.54 -5.36
CA ALA A 83 14.66 29.31 -5.65
C ALA A 83 14.72 29.69 -7.15
N SER A 84 14.17 28.83 -8.00
CA SER A 84 14.02 29.03 -9.44
C SER A 84 12.83 28.20 -9.96
N PRO A 85 12.39 28.38 -11.22
CA PRO A 85 11.25 27.61 -11.78
C PRO A 85 11.41 26.08 -11.73
N LEU A 86 12.63 25.61 -11.53
CA LEU A 86 13.02 24.20 -11.50
C LEU A 86 13.54 23.73 -10.14
N GLU A 87 13.75 24.64 -9.19
CA GLU A 87 14.37 24.34 -7.90
C GLU A 87 13.47 24.71 -6.74
N LEU A 88 13.33 23.75 -5.83
CA LEU A 88 12.62 23.91 -4.58
C LEU A 88 13.61 24.24 -3.46
N SER A 89 13.34 25.29 -2.69
CA SER A 89 14.12 25.68 -1.53
C SER A 89 13.41 25.22 -0.25
N ILE A 90 14.04 24.33 0.50
CA ILE A 90 13.53 23.82 1.78
C ILE A 90 14.57 24.15 2.86
N GLY A 91 14.36 25.26 3.57
CA GLY A 91 15.31 25.74 4.57
C GLY A 91 16.63 26.14 3.93
N SER A 92 17.71 25.42 4.25
CA SER A 92 19.04 25.64 3.65
C SER A 92 19.37 24.69 2.49
N ALA A 93 18.44 23.81 2.11
CA ALA A 93 18.65 22.80 1.07
C ALA A 93 17.87 23.16 -0.20
N THR A 94 18.52 23.03 -1.35
CA THR A 94 17.90 23.19 -2.66
C THR A 94 17.74 21.82 -3.31
N ILE A 95 16.53 21.52 -3.79
CA ILE A 95 16.18 20.25 -4.44
C ILE A 95 15.71 20.55 -5.86
N GLN A 96 16.29 19.87 -6.85
CA GLN A 96 15.87 19.93 -8.24
C GLN A 96 15.21 18.59 -8.64
N PRO A 97 13.87 18.50 -8.69
CA PRO A 97 13.16 17.23 -8.97
C PRO A 97 13.57 16.57 -10.29
N SER A 98 13.81 17.39 -11.33
CA SER A 98 14.24 16.90 -12.65
C SER A 98 15.60 16.22 -12.62
N LEU A 99 16.55 16.76 -11.84
CA LEU A 99 17.87 16.17 -11.70
C LEU A 99 17.79 14.81 -11.00
N ILE A 100 16.96 14.70 -9.95
CA ILE A 100 16.75 13.44 -9.24
C ILE A 100 16.15 12.38 -10.18
N LEU A 101 15.17 12.75 -11.00
CA LEU A 101 14.58 11.84 -11.98
C LEU A 101 15.62 11.34 -12.98
N TRP A 102 16.41 12.24 -13.58
CA TRP A 102 17.45 11.87 -14.53
C TRP A 102 18.55 11.01 -13.89
N LEU A 103 18.91 11.29 -12.64
CA LEU A 103 19.85 10.47 -11.89
C LEU A 103 19.30 9.05 -11.68
N LEU A 104 18.04 8.93 -11.25
CA LEU A 104 17.39 7.63 -11.05
C LEU A 104 17.28 6.83 -12.35
N LEU A 105 16.85 7.48 -13.43
CA LEU A 105 16.81 6.86 -14.76
C LEU A 105 18.22 6.43 -15.22
N GLY A 106 19.23 7.27 -14.97
CA GLY A 106 20.63 6.94 -15.23
C GLY A 106 21.09 5.72 -14.45
N CYS A 107 20.78 5.62 -13.16
CA CYS A 107 21.08 4.45 -12.33
C CYS A 107 20.39 3.18 -12.86
N VAL A 108 19.10 3.26 -13.20
CA VAL A 108 18.36 2.13 -13.79
C VAL A 108 18.97 1.71 -15.13
N PHE A 109 19.31 2.67 -15.98
CA PHE A 109 19.93 2.42 -17.28
C PHE A 109 21.33 1.79 -17.14
N LEU A 110 22.15 2.29 -16.23
CA LEU A 110 23.47 1.72 -15.92
C LEU A 110 23.35 0.30 -15.35
N ALA A 111 22.40 0.05 -14.45
CA ALA A 111 22.12 -1.29 -13.94
C ALA A 111 21.66 -2.23 -15.06
N TRP A 112 20.83 -1.73 -15.98
CA TRP A 112 20.37 -2.49 -17.14
C TRP A 112 21.51 -2.85 -18.10
N ILE A 113 22.40 -1.89 -18.42
CA ILE A 113 23.61 -2.14 -19.22
C ILE A 113 24.53 -3.14 -18.50
N GLY A 114 24.80 -2.91 -17.21
CA GLY A 114 25.64 -3.79 -16.40
C GLY A 114 25.11 -5.23 -16.43
N ARG A 115 23.80 -5.41 -16.25
CA ARG A 115 23.15 -6.72 -16.37
C ARG A 115 23.31 -7.31 -17.76
N ARG A 116 23.12 -6.54 -18.83
CA ARG A 116 23.28 -7.02 -20.22
C ARG A 116 24.71 -7.43 -20.57
N LEU A 117 25.71 -6.74 -20.01
CA LEU A 117 27.12 -7.05 -20.25
C LEU A 117 27.64 -8.23 -19.42
N THR A 118 27.09 -8.42 -18.21
CA THR A 118 27.52 -9.47 -17.27
C THR A 118 26.71 -10.76 -17.38
N SER A 119 25.42 -10.65 -17.66
CA SER A 119 24.52 -11.80 -17.74
C SER A 119 24.60 -12.44 -19.12
N ARG A 120 24.91 -13.74 -19.15
CA ARG A 120 24.74 -14.58 -20.35
C ARG A 120 23.28 -15.03 -20.41
N VAL A 121 22.41 -14.11 -20.82
CA VAL A 121 20.95 -14.30 -20.87
C VAL A 121 20.55 -15.59 -21.61
N GLU A 122 21.35 -16.06 -22.57
CA GLU A 122 21.14 -17.33 -23.29
C GLU A 122 21.12 -18.58 -22.39
N HIS A 123 21.62 -18.51 -21.16
CA HIS A 123 21.69 -19.63 -20.22
C HIS A 123 20.73 -19.49 -19.03
N GLU A 124 19.87 -18.47 -19.03
CA GLU A 124 18.91 -18.24 -17.94
C GLU A 124 17.69 -19.16 -18.16
N ARG A 125 17.62 -20.24 -17.37
CA ARG A 125 16.46 -21.14 -17.34
C ARG A 125 15.45 -20.61 -16.33
N GLU A 126 14.19 -20.49 -16.76
CA GLU A 126 13.07 -20.26 -15.85
C GLU A 126 12.93 -21.47 -14.92
N TYR A 127 13.22 -21.25 -13.64
CA TYR A 127 13.09 -22.26 -12.58
C TYR A 127 12.66 -21.55 -11.30
N HIS A 128 11.80 -22.21 -10.52
CA HIS A 128 11.42 -21.70 -9.21
C HIS A 128 12.61 -21.76 -8.26
N GLY A 129 13.17 -20.60 -7.92
CA GLY A 129 14.18 -20.54 -6.87
C GLY A 129 13.58 -20.93 -5.52
N TRP A 130 14.36 -21.60 -4.67
CA TRP A 130 14.00 -21.87 -3.27
C TRP A 130 12.77 -22.77 -3.08
N ASP A 131 12.60 -23.72 -3.99
CA ASP A 131 11.48 -24.67 -4.02
C ASP A 131 11.67 -25.87 -3.07
N CYS A 132 12.81 -25.95 -2.36
CA CYS A 132 13.20 -27.08 -1.52
C CYS A 132 13.07 -28.46 -2.23
N GLY A 133 13.13 -28.49 -3.57
CA GLY A 133 12.93 -29.70 -4.38
C GLY A 133 11.47 -30.12 -4.57
N GLN A 134 10.51 -29.23 -4.32
CA GLN A 134 9.07 -29.47 -4.48
C GLN A 134 8.44 -28.39 -5.37
N PRO A 135 7.43 -28.71 -6.19
CA PRO A 135 6.74 -27.68 -6.96
C PRO A 135 6.10 -26.66 -6.01
N ILE A 136 6.39 -25.38 -6.20
CA ILE A 136 5.76 -24.29 -5.47
C ILE A 136 4.35 -24.09 -6.00
N ASP A 137 3.38 -23.94 -5.10
CA ASP A 137 2.01 -23.59 -5.45
C ASP A 137 1.56 -22.27 -4.78
N ALA A 138 0.41 -21.74 -5.20
CA ALA A 138 -0.16 -20.51 -4.65
C ALA A 138 -0.49 -20.58 -3.14
N SER A 139 -0.54 -21.77 -2.55
CA SER A 139 -0.78 -21.96 -1.11
C SER A 139 0.47 -21.64 -0.28
N MET A 140 1.66 -21.83 -0.86
CA MET A 140 2.95 -21.54 -0.22
C MET A 140 3.29 -20.04 -0.22
N GLU A 141 2.63 -19.24 -1.05
CA GLU A 141 2.88 -17.79 -1.14
C GLU A 141 2.23 -16.99 0.00
N TYR A 142 2.94 -15.96 0.48
CA TYR A 142 2.43 -15.03 1.50
C TYR A 142 1.12 -14.36 1.09
N THR A 143 0.13 -14.41 1.99
CA THR A 143 -1.13 -13.67 1.80
C THR A 143 -1.00 -12.19 2.19
N ALA A 144 -1.95 -11.37 1.73
CA ALA A 144 -2.12 -9.96 2.14
C ALA A 144 -2.15 -9.78 3.64
N THR A 145 -2.83 -10.70 4.30
CA THR A 145 -2.92 -10.76 5.74
C THR A 145 -1.54 -11.04 6.33
N ALA A 146 -0.86 -12.09 5.88
CA ALA A 146 0.46 -12.46 6.38
C ALA A 146 1.53 -11.36 6.16
N PHE A 147 1.60 -10.76 4.96
CA PHE A 147 2.51 -9.64 4.65
C PHE A 147 2.35 -8.46 5.62
N SER A 148 1.11 -8.16 6.02
CA SER A 148 0.79 -7.09 6.97
C SER A 148 0.82 -7.50 8.44
N ALA A 149 1.31 -8.71 8.77
CA ALA A 149 1.43 -9.16 10.17
C ALA A 149 2.35 -8.27 11.03
N PRO A 150 3.54 -7.82 10.57
CA PRO A 150 4.43 -6.98 11.39
C PRO A 150 3.79 -5.62 11.74
N ILE A 151 3.19 -4.94 10.76
CA ILE A 151 2.50 -3.67 11.00
C ILE A 151 1.35 -3.85 12.00
N ARG A 152 0.57 -4.91 11.85
CA ARG A 152 -0.51 -5.26 12.78
C ARG A 152 -0.01 -5.56 14.20
N PHE A 153 1.18 -6.14 14.32
CA PHE A 153 1.83 -6.36 15.62
C PHE A 153 2.23 -5.04 16.28
N PHE A 154 2.90 -4.13 15.55
CA PHE A 154 3.28 -2.81 16.07
C PHE A 154 2.08 -1.98 16.50
N PHE A 155 0.98 -2.02 15.73
CA PHE A 155 -0.25 -1.29 16.04
C PHE A 155 -1.28 -2.12 16.82
N ARG A 156 -0.88 -3.22 17.47
CA ARG A 156 -1.82 -4.15 18.14
C ARG A 156 -2.68 -3.47 19.20
N LEU A 157 -2.12 -2.50 19.93
CA LEU A 157 -2.86 -1.74 20.93
C LEU A 157 -3.98 -0.94 20.26
N MET A 158 -3.67 -0.20 19.21
CA MET A 158 -4.64 0.64 18.48
C MET A 158 -5.69 -0.18 17.71
N LEU A 159 -5.29 -1.33 17.16
CA LEU A 159 -6.14 -2.18 16.33
C LEU A 159 -6.93 -3.24 17.13
N ARG A 160 -6.64 -3.43 18.43
CA ARG A 160 -7.20 -4.46 19.32
C ARG A 160 -7.44 -5.80 18.63
N ILE A 161 -6.38 -6.31 18.02
CA ILE A 161 -6.45 -7.52 17.19
C ILE A 161 -6.72 -8.73 18.09
N LYS A 162 -7.80 -9.47 17.81
CA LYS A 162 -8.08 -10.77 18.43
C LYS A 162 -7.86 -11.86 17.38
N LYS A 163 -6.86 -12.71 17.61
CA LYS A 163 -6.58 -13.89 16.78
C LYS A 163 -7.08 -15.13 17.51
N ARG A 164 -7.95 -15.90 16.87
CA ARG A 164 -8.35 -17.24 17.34
C ARG A 164 -7.81 -18.25 16.33
N VAL A 165 -7.09 -19.24 16.84
CA VAL A 165 -6.60 -20.36 16.04
C VAL A 165 -7.34 -21.59 16.52
N GLU A 166 -8.06 -22.23 15.61
CA GLU A 166 -8.73 -23.49 15.84
C GLU A 166 -7.93 -24.59 15.16
N THR A 167 -7.69 -25.67 15.90
CA THR A 167 -6.96 -26.85 15.47
C THR A 167 -7.92 -28.02 15.36
N GLN A 168 -8.00 -28.64 14.20
CA GLN A 168 -8.80 -29.84 14.00
C GLN A 168 -7.88 -31.00 13.56
N PRO A 169 -7.87 -32.15 14.26
CA PRO A 169 -7.09 -33.30 13.86
C PRO A 169 -7.63 -33.85 12.53
N LEU A 170 -6.74 -34.01 11.54
CA LEU A 170 -7.08 -34.59 10.25
C LEU A 170 -7.19 -36.11 10.32
N VAL A 171 -6.48 -36.73 11.26
CA VAL A 171 -6.47 -38.17 11.48
C VAL A 171 -6.84 -38.44 12.93
N ALA A 172 -7.92 -39.21 13.16
CA ALA A 172 -8.38 -39.54 14.51
C ALA A 172 -7.33 -40.30 15.34
N SER A 173 -6.44 -41.05 14.68
CA SER A 173 -5.37 -41.82 15.32
C SER A 173 -4.11 -41.00 15.64
N ASN A 174 -3.94 -39.80 15.06
CA ASN A 174 -2.74 -38.99 15.27
C ASN A 174 -3.09 -37.51 15.54
N PRO A 175 -3.04 -37.07 16.82
CA PRO A 175 -3.36 -35.70 17.19
C PRO A 175 -2.34 -34.66 16.71
N TRP A 176 -1.20 -35.08 16.15
CA TRP A 176 -0.15 -34.19 15.64
C TRP A 176 -0.36 -33.78 14.18
N ILE A 177 -1.22 -34.49 13.43
CA ILE A 177 -1.57 -34.15 12.05
C ILE A 177 -2.85 -33.32 12.10
N VAL A 178 -2.70 -31.99 12.14
CA VAL A 178 -3.80 -31.04 12.36
C VAL A 178 -3.94 -30.06 11.20
N SER A 179 -5.17 -29.65 10.95
CA SER A 179 -5.47 -28.45 10.17
C SER A 179 -5.62 -27.26 11.12
N HIS A 180 -5.13 -26.10 10.69
CA HIS A 180 -5.24 -24.85 11.43
C HIS A 180 -6.15 -23.88 10.68
N THR A 181 -7.20 -23.43 11.34
CA THR A 181 -8.03 -22.33 10.85
C THR A 181 -7.82 -21.11 11.75
N SER A 182 -7.38 -20.00 11.17
CA SER A 182 -7.15 -18.76 11.91
C SER A 182 -8.21 -17.73 11.56
N THR A 183 -9.01 -17.33 12.55
CA THR A 183 -9.92 -16.20 12.42
C THR A 183 -9.30 -14.96 13.07
N ILE A 184 -9.37 -13.82 12.37
CA ILE A 184 -8.81 -12.56 12.84
C ILE A 184 -9.95 -11.55 12.92
N ASN A 185 -10.19 -11.04 14.12
CA ASN A 185 -11.14 -9.96 14.35
C ASN A 185 -10.36 -8.66 14.58
N LEU A 186 -10.57 -7.69 13.68
CA LEU A 186 -10.02 -6.33 13.80
C LEU A 186 -11.15 -5.40 14.22
N ARG A 187 -11.02 -4.80 15.39
CA ARG A 187 -11.89 -3.73 15.85
C ARG A 187 -11.03 -2.62 16.44
N SER A 188 -10.85 -1.56 15.67
CA SER A 188 -10.07 -0.38 16.07
C SER A 188 -10.64 0.24 17.36
N ILE A 189 -9.77 0.76 18.23
CA ILE A 189 -10.18 1.54 19.41
C ILE A 189 -11.08 2.71 19.01
N TRP A 190 -10.77 3.35 17.86
CA TRP A 190 -11.53 4.49 17.35
C TRP A 190 -12.97 4.13 16.99
N MET A 191 -13.24 2.87 16.66
CA MET A 191 -14.59 2.42 16.37
C MET A 191 -15.45 2.47 17.64
N ASP A 192 -14.93 1.93 18.74
CA ASP A 192 -15.67 1.85 20.01
C ASP A 192 -15.75 3.21 20.72
N PHE A 193 -14.68 4.02 20.66
CA PHE A 193 -14.61 5.29 21.38
C PHE A 193 -15.11 6.50 20.57
N GLY A 194 -15.01 6.47 19.23
CA GLY A 194 -15.35 7.60 18.37
C GLY A 194 -16.58 7.35 17.51
N TYR A 195 -16.47 6.45 16.54
CA TYR A 195 -17.49 6.27 15.50
C TYR A 195 -18.83 5.76 16.05
N VAL A 196 -18.82 4.75 16.92
CA VAL A 196 -20.06 4.19 17.48
C VAL A 196 -20.79 5.20 18.37
N PRO A 197 -20.15 5.89 19.33
CA PRO A 197 -20.80 6.93 20.12
C PRO A 197 -21.33 8.09 19.26
N ALA A 198 -20.53 8.58 18.30
CA ALA A 198 -20.97 9.65 17.40
C ALA A 198 -22.18 9.23 16.55
N GLY A 199 -22.17 8.01 16.02
CA GLY A 199 -23.30 7.46 15.27
C GLY A 199 -24.56 7.34 16.13
N ARG A 200 -24.43 6.85 17.38
CA ARG A 200 -25.56 6.79 18.33
C ARG A 200 -26.12 8.17 18.65
N PHE A 201 -25.25 9.17 18.81
CA PHE A 201 -25.67 10.55 19.03
C PHE A 201 -26.46 11.09 17.84
N LEU A 202 -25.94 10.93 16.62
CA LEU A 202 -26.62 11.36 15.40
C LEU A 202 -27.97 10.68 15.20
N LEU A 203 -28.05 9.37 15.45
CA LEU A 203 -29.32 8.64 15.40
C LEU A 203 -30.29 9.11 16.48
N GLY A 204 -29.81 9.40 17.68
CA GLY A 204 -30.63 9.96 18.75
C GLY A 204 -31.21 11.33 18.38
N VAL A 205 -30.43 12.20 17.74
CA VAL A 205 -30.91 13.50 17.22
C VAL A 205 -31.94 13.29 16.11
N ALA A 206 -31.67 12.37 15.17
CA ALA A 206 -32.60 12.05 14.09
C ALA A 206 -33.95 11.55 14.63
N ASP A 207 -33.94 10.73 15.69
CA ASP A 207 -35.16 10.26 16.34
C ASP A 207 -35.94 11.40 17.01
N GLN A 208 -35.27 12.41 17.58
CA GLN A 208 -35.95 13.60 18.11
C GLN A 208 -36.59 14.44 17.01
N VAL A 209 -35.87 14.66 15.90
CA VAL A 209 -36.41 15.38 14.73
C VAL A 209 -37.60 14.65 14.13
N LYS A 210 -37.52 13.31 14.04
CA LYS A 210 -38.61 12.47 13.56
C LYS A 210 -39.87 12.61 14.42
N LYS A 211 -39.74 12.73 15.74
CA LYS A 211 -40.88 12.98 16.64
C LYS A 211 -41.55 14.32 16.35
N ILE A 212 -40.75 15.37 16.16
CA ILE A 212 -41.25 16.72 15.83
C ILE A 212 -41.98 16.72 14.47
N GLN A 213 -41.48 16.00 13.48
CA GLN A 213 -42.09 15.95 12.14
C GLN A 213 -43.32 15.04 12.05
N ASN A 214 -43.37 13.95 12.82
CA ASN A 214 -44.49 13.01 12.78
C ASN A 214 -45.70 13.46 13.65
N GLY A 215 -45.62 14.63 14.29
CA GLY A 215 -46.77 15.30 14.88
C GLY A 215 -47.44 14.59 16.06
N ASN A 216 -46.67 13.85 16.87
CA ASN A 216 -47.14 13.24 18.12
C ASN A 216 -46.36 13.78 19.32
#